data_AF-A0A3N4ISD1-F1
#
_entry.id   AF-A0A3N4ISD1-F1
#
_cell.length_a   1.000
_cell.length_b   1.000
_cell.length_c   1.000
_cell.angle_alpha   90.00
_cell.angle_beta   90.00
_cell.angle_gamma   90.00
#
_symmetry.space_group_name_H-M   'P 1'
#
loop_
_entity.id
_entity.type
_entity.pdbx_description
1 polymer ?
#
loop_
_entity_poly.entity_id
_entity_poly.type
_entity_poly.pdbx_seq_one_letter_code
_entity_poly.pdbx_strand_id
1 'polypeptide(L)'
;GLTLLCWAARNGYEGVVKILLAQEDVRTNMPDNLNETPLSWALSRGHNQIVMMLQERISCSSDPIHDGGQVVTPLSAVHAQ
;
A
#
# COMPACT_ATOMS: atom_id res chain seq x y z
N GLY A 1 13.77 -6.31 7.48
CA GLY A 1 12.44 -6.64 6.93
C GLY A 1 12.36 -6.43 5.43
N LEU A 2 12.64 -5.22 4.95
CA LEU A 2 12.43 -4.79 3.56
C LEU A 2 13.06 -5.66 2.47
N THR A 3 14.33 -5.99 2.61
CA THR A 3 15.06 -6.84 1.66
C THR A 3 14.43 -8.23 1.52
N LEU A 4 13.80 -8.73 2.58
CA LEU A 4 13.18 -10.06 2.59
C LEU A 4 11.87 -10.06 1.80
N LEU A 5 11.08 -8.99 1.89
CA LEU A 5 9.85 -8.84 1.11
C LEU A 5 10.14 -8.63 -0.38
N CYS A 6 11.14 -7.80 -0.73
CA CYS A 6 11.57 -7.65 -2.13
C CYS A 6 12.06 -8.98 -2.72
N TRP A 7 12.83 -9.75 -1.95
CA TRP A 7 13.31 -11.05 -2.41
C TRP A 7 12.17 -12.07 -2.58
N ALA A 8 11.23 -12.13 -1.64
CA ALA A 8 10.05 -12.99 -1.75
C ALA A 8 9.18 -12.60 -2.95
N ALA A 9 8.95 -11.30 -3.15
CA ALA A 9 8.18 -10.77 -4.28
C ALA A 9 8.86 -11.05 -5.63
N ARG A 10 10.18 -10.89 -5.71
CA ARG A 10 10.96 -11.16 -6.93
C ARG A 10 10.93 -12.65 -7.33
N ASN A 11 10.95 -13.56 -6.38
CA ASN A 11 11.01 -15.01 -6.64
C ASN A 11 9.63 -15.68 -6.72
N GLY A 12 8.54 -14.96 -6.42
CA GLY A 12 7.20 -15.55 -6.44
C GLY A 12 6.83 -16.32 -5.18
N TYR A 13 7.47 -16.05 -4.04
CA TYR A 13 7.23 -16.78 -2.79
C TYR A 13 6.00 -16.28 -2.04
N GLU A 14 4.81 -16.60 -2.58
CA GLU A 14 3.51 -16.16 -2.05
C GLU A 14 3.32 -16.43 -0.55
N GLY A 15 3.68 -17.63 -0.07
CA GLY A 15 3.54 -17.99 1.34
C GLY A 15 4.40 -17.11 2.27
N VAL A 16 5.62 -16.80 1.83
CA VAL A 16 6.53 -15.91 2.58
C VAL A 16 6.02 -14.48 2.56
N VAL A 17 5.50 -14.02 1.41
CA VAL A 17 4.87 -12.70 1.28
C VAL A 17 3.69 -12.58 2.26
N LYS A 18 2.80 -13.58 2.35
CA LYS A 18 1.68 -13.57 3.32
C LYS A 18 2.14 -13.44 4.76
N ILE A 19 3.15 -14.20 5.17
CA ILE A 19 3.69 -14.15 6.54
C ILE A 19 4.28 -12.77 6.84
N LEU A 20 5.04 -12.19 5.90
CA LEU A 20 5.61 -10.86 6.06
C LEU A 20 4.52 -9.79 6.11
N LEU A 21 3.50 -9.91 5.25
CA LEU A 21 2.36 -8.99 5.26
C LEU A 21 1.47 -9.18 6.49
N ALA A 22 1.58 -10.25 7.27
CA ALA A 22 0.87 -10.37 8.54
C ALA A 22 1.47 -9.45 9.64
N GLN A 23 2.68 -8.91 9.43
CA GLN A 23 3.31 -8.01 10.39
C GLN A 23 2.86 -6.56 10.15
N GLU A 24 2.46 -5.86 11.21
CA GLU A 24 2.02 -4.45 11.14
C GLU A 24 3.16 -3.49 10.76
N ASP A 25 4.40 -3.80 11.15
CA ASP A 25 5.57 -2.96 10.89
C ASP A 25 6.17 -3.10 9.48
N VAL A 26 5.57 -3.93 8.61
CA VAL A 26 6.12 -4.17 7.28
C VAL A 26 5.76 -3.03 6.33
N ARG A 27 6.77 -2.22 5.99
CA ARG A 27 6.70 -1.19 4.97
C ARG A 27 6.82 -1.81 3.58
N THR A 28 5.69 -1.98 2.89
CA THR A 28 5.59 -2.58 1.54
C THR A 28 5.98 -1.62 0.41
N ASN A 29 5.99 -0.31 0.67
CA ASN A 29 6.28 0.73 -0.33
C ASN A 29 7.74 1.25 -0.28
N MET A 30 8.60 0.65 0.53
CA MET A 30 9.98 1.09 0.63
C MET A 30 10.84 0.39 -0.45
N PRO A 31 11.74 1.12 -1.12
CA PRO A 31 12.62 0.53 -2.12
C PRO A 31 13.75 -0.30 -1.49
N ASP A 32 14.26 -1.27 -2.24
CA ASP A 32 15.50 -2.00 -1.92
C ASP A 32 16.76 -1.21 -2.34
N ASN A 33 17.93 -1.85 -2.22
CA ASN A 33 19.22 -1.25 -2.59
C ASN A 33 19.36 -0.95 -4.09
N LEU A 34 18.45 -1.45 -4.93
CA LEU A 34 18.39 -1.20 -6.35
C LEU A 34 17.33 -0.12 -6.69
N ASN A 35 16.81 0.56 -5.67
CA ASN A 35 15.71 1.51 -5.77
C ASN A 35 14.39 0.88 -6.25
N GLU A 36 14.24 -0.44 -6.12
CA GLU A 36 13.06 -1.18 -6.58
C GLU A 36 12.16 -1.57 -5.40
N THR A 37 10.86 -1.38 -5.56
CA THR A 37 9.88 -1.80 -4.54
C THR A 37 9.53 -3.28 -4.71
N PRO A 38 9.04 -3.96 -3.65
CA PRO A 38 8.53 -5.33 -3.78
C PRO A 38 7.45 -5.43 -4.86
N LEU A 39 6.63 -4.38 -5.00
CA LEU A 39 5.59 -4.29 -6.01
C LEU A 39 6.17 -4.24 -7.43
N SER A 40 7.21 -3.43 -7.64
CA SER A 40 7.90 -3.34 -8.94
C SER A 40 8.54 -4.68 -9.33
N TRP A 41 9.18 -5.37 -8.38
CA TRP A 41 9.71 -6.71 -8.60
C TRP A 41 8.64 -7.72 -8.98
N ALA A 42 7.49 -7.71 -8.30
CA ALA A 42 6.37 -8.60 -8.60
C ALA A 42 5.79 -8.33 -9.99
N LEU A 43 5.61 -7.05 -10.36
CA LEU A 43 5.14 -6.63 -11.69
C LEU A 43 6.12 -7.03 -12.80
N SER A 44 7.41 -6.74 -12.62
CA SER A 44 8.46 -7.08 -13.59
C SER A 44 8.57 -8.58 -13.85
N ARG A 45 8.29 -9.40 -12.83
CA ARG A 45 8.32 -10.87 -12.92
C ARG A 45 6.98 -11.49 -13.33
N GLY A 46 5.89 -10.72 -13.38
CA GLY A 46 4.54 -11.22 -13.69
C GLY A 46 3.83 -11.95 -12.54
N HIS A 47 4.24 -11.71 -11.29
CA HIS A 47 3.68 -12.35 -10.10
C HIS A 47 2.39 -11.67 -9.63
N ASN A 48 1.32 -11.79 -10.42
CA ASN A 48 0.04 -11.09 -10.22
C ASN A 48 -0.56 -11.32 -8.82
N GLN A 49 -0.45 -12.53 -8.26
CA GLN A 49 -1.00 -12.82 -6.94
C GLN A 49 -0.30 -12.02 -5.83
N ILE A 50 1.01 -11.80 -5.96
CA ILE A 50 1.80 -10.99 -5.01
C ILE A 50 1.48 -9.51 -5.17
N VAL A 51 1.27 -9.05 -6.40
CA VAL A 51 0.82 -7.67 -6.68
C VAL A 51 -0.48 -7.37 -5.93
N MET A 52 -1.47 -8.27 -6.03
CA MET A 52 -2.74 -8.11 -5.31
C MET A 52 -2.52 -8.04 -3.79
N MET A 53 -1.74 -8.95 -3.21
CA MET A 53 -1.47 -8.96 -1.77
C MET A 53 -0.75 -7.70 -1.27
N LEU A 54 0.23 -7.20 -2.02
CA LEU A 54 0.95 -5.96 -1.70
C LEU A 54 0.02 -4.74 -1.81
N GLN A 55 -0.84 -4.70 -2.83
CA GLN A 55 -1.79 -3.60 -3.05
C GLN A 55 -2.86 -3.54 -1.95
N GLU A 56 -3.42 -4.69 -1.54
CA GLU A 56 -4.40 -4.76 -0.45
C GLU A 56 -3.85 -4.15 0.85
N ARG A 57 -2.59 -4.42 1.19
CA ARG A 57 -1.97 -3.86 2.40
C ARG A 57 -1.69 -2.37 2.31
N ILE A 58 -1.35 -1.86 1.12
CA ILE A 58 -1.19 -0.41 0.91
C ILE A 58 -2.54 0.30 1.06
N SER A 59 -3.60 -0.26 0.47
CA SER A 59 -4.96 0.32 0.52
C SER A 59 -5.57 0.27 1.93
N CYS A 60 -5.34 -0.79 2.71
CA CYS A 60 -5.86 -0.90 4.08
C CYS A 60 -5.13 -0.03 5.12
N SER A 61 -3.93 0.47 4.84
CA SER A 61 -3.20 1.38 5.75
C SER A 61 -3.61 2.84 5.61
N SER A 62 -4.59 3.14 4.75
CA SER A 62 -5.19 4.46 4.65
C SER A 62 -6.30 4.54 5.70
N ASP A 63 -6.02 5.14 6.85
CA ASP A 63 -7.05 5.43 7.84
C ASP A 63 -8.13 6.27 7.14
N PRO A 64 -9.42 5.89 7.16
CA PRO A 64 -10.47 6.82 6.79
C PRO A 64 -10.39 7.95 7.80
N ILE A 65 -9.94 9.10 7.31
CA ILE A 65 -9.90 10.41 7.96
C ILE A 65 -11.02 10.47 9.00
N HIS A 66 -10.65 10.40 10.28
CA HIS A 66 -11.57 10.79 11.33
C HIS A 66 -11.60 12.33 11.30
N ASP A 67 -12.51 12.90 10.52
CA ASP A 67 -12.95 14.27 10.78
C ASP A 67 -14.47 14.34 10.61
N GLY A 68 -15.15 14.18 11.75
CA GLY A 68 -16.57 14.43 11.89
C GLY A 68 -16.86 15.91 11.72
N GLY A 69 -17.19 16.32 10.50
CA GLY A 69 -17.59 17.67 10.16
C GLY A 69 -18.88 17.70 9.37
N GLN A 70 -19.96 17.15 9.92
CA GLN A 70 -21.29 17.40 9.40
C GLN A 70 -21.69 18.85 9.75
N VAL A 71 -21.44 19.79 8.83
CA VAL A 71 -22.33 20.94 8.64
C VAL A 71 -22.70 21.00 7.17
N VAL A 72 -23.87 20.42 6.88
CA VAL A 72 -24.64 20.76 5.70
C VAL A 72 -25.03 22.23 5.80
N THR A 73 -24.21 23.15 5.28
CA THR A 73 -24.70 24.49 4.95
C THR A 73 -25.18 24.48 3.50
N PRO A 74 -26.50 24.59 3.27
CA PRO A 74 -27.07 24.61 1.93
C PRO A 74 -26.82 25.97 1.27
N LEU A 75 -26.36 25.93 0.02
CA LEU A 75 -26.60 26.84 -1.12
C LEU A 75 -27.09 28.30 -0.90
N SER A 76 -26.74 29.04 0.14
CA SER A 76 -27.15 30.44 0.29
C SER A 76 -26.18 31.28 1.11
N ALA A 77 -26.01 32.54 0.66
CA ALA A 77 -25.26 33.67 1.24
C ALA A 77 -23.81 33.83 0.73
N VAL A 78 -23.56 34.65 -0.31
CA VAL A 78 -23.15 36.10 -0.29
C VAL A 78 -21.78 36.32 0.40
N HIS A 79 -20.78 37.07 -0.12
CA HIS A 79 -20.76 38.36 -0.80
C HIS A 79 -19.39 38.62 -1.49
N ALA A 80 -19.42 39.42 -2.57
CA ALA A 80 -18.41 40.32 -3.17
C ALA A 80 -16.90 40.05 -3.05
N GLN A 81 -16.18 40.15 -4.18
CA GLN A 81 -15.67 41.39 -4.78
C GLN A 81 -15.40 41.20 -6.28
#